data_AF-A0A655JLK8-F1
#
_entry.id   AF-A0A655JLK8-F1
#
_cell.length_a   1.000
_cell.length_b   1.000
_cell.length_c   1.000
_cell.angle_alpha   90.00
_cell.angle_beta   90.00
_cell.angle_gamma   90.00
#
_symmetry.space_group_name_H-M   'P 1'
#
loop_
_entity.id
_entity.type
_entity.pdbx_description
1 polymer ?
#
loop_
_entity_poly.entity_id
_entity_poly.type
_entity_poly.pdbx_seq_one_letter_code
_entity_poly.pdbx_strand_id
1 'polypeptide(L)'
;MVLASEDYLANHNLAGRAVEIVGQAMTTDFASTFDGSARNIIGYDMTVQAAQRVYQQSGLGPKDFGVIELHDCFSANELLLYEALGLCGPGEAPELIDDNQTTYGGRWVVNPSGGLISKGHPLGATGLAQCAELTWQLRGTAEARQVDNVTAALQHNIGLGGAAVVTAYQRAER
;
A
#
# COMPACT_ATOMS: atom_id res chain seq x y z
N MET A 1 1.68 10.71 13.09
CA MET A 1 0.35 10.62 12.46
C MET A 1 -0.70 10.91 13.51
N VAL A 2 -1.75 11.65 13.17
CA VAL A 2 -2.90 11.90 14.04
C VAL A 2 -4.14 11.50 13.26
N LEU A 3 -4.95 10.60 13.81
CA LEU A 3 -6.28 10.28 13.28
C LEU A 3 -7.30 11.17 13.97
N ALA A 4 -8.28 11.64 13.20
CA ALA A 4 -9.33 12.52 13.68
C ALA A 4 -10.65 12.17 13.01
N SER A 5 -11.77 12.35 13.72
CA SER A 5 -13.11 12.21 13.15
C SER A 5 -13.46 13.41 12.27
N GLU A 6 -14.46 13.25 11.41
CA GLU A 6 -15.02 14.36 10.61
C GLU A 6 -15.44 15.55 11.48
N ASP A 7 -16.11 15.30 12.61
CA ASP A 7 -16.49 16.33 13.59
C ASP A 7 -15.29 17.14 14.08
N TYR A 8 -14.17 16.47 14.36
CA TYR A 8 -12.96 17.15 14.82
C TYR A 8 -12.36 18.00 13.69
N LEU A 9 -12.34 17.48 12.45
CA LEU A 9 -11.85 18.21 11.29
C LEU A 9 -12.69 19.47 11.01
N ALA A 10 -14.02 19.37 11.11
CA ALA A 10 -14.95 20.48 10.94
C ALA A 10 -14.74 21.56 12.01
N ASN A 11 -14.64 21.16 13.28
CA ASN A 11 -14.47 22.08 14.41
C ASN A 11 -13.10 22.79 14.42
N HIS A 12 -12.10 22.26 13.72
CA HIS A 12 -10.74 22.82 13.69
C HIS A 12 -10.32 23.33 12.30
N ASN A 13 -11.22 23.35 11.32
CA ASN A 13 -10.95 23.77 9.94
C ASN A 13 -9.76 23.04 9.29
N LEU A 14 -9.73 21.70 9.42
CA LEU A 14 -8.63 20.85 8.95
C LEU A 14 -8.99 19.99 7.72
N ALA A 15 -10.21 20.10 7.19
CA ALA A 15 -10.70 19.28 6.08
C ALA A 15 -9.80 19.37 4.83
N GLY A 16 -9.32 20.56 4.46
CA GLY A 16 -8.50 20.77 3.26
C GLY A 16 -7.13 20.09 3.24
N ARG A 17 -6.67 19.56 4.38
CA ARG A 17 -5.43 18.79 4.49
C ARG A 17 -5.66 17.34 4.93
N ALA A 18 -6.92 16.91 5.04
CA ALA A 18 -7.26 15.59 5.51
C ALA A 18 -7.10 14.55 4.40
N VAL A 19 -6.52 13.42 4.79
CA VAL A 19 -6.42 12.20 4.00
C VAL A 19 -7.23 11.15 4.73
N GLU A 20 -8.24 10.62 4.05
CA GLU A 20 -9.21 9.69 4.60
C GLU A 20 -8.72 8.25 4.39
N ILE A 21 -8.92 7.40 5.41
CA ILE A 21 -8.80 5.95 5.28
C ILE A 21 -10.12 5.44 4.71
N VAL A 22 -10.14 5.13 3.42
CA VAL A 22 -11.35 4.67 2.72
C VAL A 22 -11.54 3.15 2.78
N GLY A 23 -10.53 2.43 3.25
CA GLY A 23 -10.59 1.01 3.53
C GLY A 23 -9.36 0.56 4.29
N GLN A 24 -9.53 -0.32 5.27
CA GLN A 24 -8.44 -0.95 6.02
C GLN A 24 -8.84 -2.36 6.44
N ALA A 25 -7.95 -3.31 6.21
CA ALA A 25 -8.14 -4.68 6.65
C ALA A 25 -6.85 -5.27 7.20
N MET A 26 -6.99 -6.01 8.28
CA MET A 26 -5.97 -6.90 8.81
C MET A 26 -6.38 -8.36 8.55
N THR A 27 -5.44 -9.16 8.10
CA THR A 27 -5.57 -10.62 7.99
C THR A 27 -4.39 -11.26 8.69
N THR A 28 -4.61 -12.47 9.19
CA THR A 28 -3.59 -13.32 9.83
C THR A 28 -3.45 -14.61 9.05
N ASP A 29 -2.53 -15.47 9.48
CA ASP A 29 -2.24 -16.75 8.84
C ASP A 29 -3.48 -17.59 8.54
N PHE A 30 -3.41 -18.30 7.40
CA PHE A 30 -4.40 -19.28 6.97
C PHE A 30 -3.80 -20.69 7.02
N ALA A 31 -4.63 -21.72 6.78
CA ALA A 31 -4.14 -23.08 6.64
C ALA A 31 -3.09 -23.21 5.50
N SER A 32 -3.22 -22.39 4.45
CA SER A 32 -2.27 -22.34 3.33
C SER A 32 -0.90 -21.81 3.72
N THR A 33 -0.76 -21.00 4.78
CA THR A 33 0.57 -20.60 5.31
C THR A 33 1.45 -21.81 5.59
N PHE A 34 0.84 -22.92 6.02
CA PHE A 34 1.53 -24.13 6.45
C PHE A 34 1.54 -25.24 5.39
N ASP A 35 1.30 -24.91 4.12
CA ASP A 35 1.28 -25.89 3.00
C ASP A 35 2.69 -26.30 2.52
N GLY A 36 3.73 -25.68 3.08
CA GLY A 36 5.14 -25.94 2.74
C GLY A 36 5.68 -25.08 1.60
N SER A 37 4.87 -24.20 0.99
CA SER A 37 5.31 -23.29 -0.05
C SER A 37 5.97 -22.03 0.53
N ALA A 38 7.07 -21.60 -0.10
CA ALA A 38 7.75 -20.35 0.25
C ALA A 38 6.86 -19.11 -0.01
N ARG A 39 5.92 -19.19 -0.95
CA ARG A 39 4.98 -18.12 -1.28
C ARG A 39 3.95 -17.91 -0.17
N ASN A 40 3.36 -18.99 0.36
CA ASN A 40 2.32 -18.84 1.38
C ASN A 40 2.89 -18.62 2.77
N ILE A 41 4.08 -19.18 3.08
CA ILE A 41 4.73 -18.93 4.38
C ILE A 41 5.09 -17.46 4.59
N ILE A 42 5.33 -16.69 3.51
CA ILE A 42 5.59 -15.25 3.58
C ILE A 42 4.31 -14.40 3.51
N GLY A 43 3.13 -15.01 3.48
CA GLY A 43 1.86 -14.30 3.59
C GLY A 43 1.20 -13.87 2.30
N TYR A 44 1.40 -14.59 1.20
CA TYR A 44 0.72 -14.30 -0.07
C TYR A 44 -0.81 -14.28 0.09
N ASP A 45 -1.42 -15.35 0.60
CA ASP A 45 -2.88 -15.43 0.78
C ASP A 45 -3.39 -14.43 1.82
N MET A 46 -2.60 -14.12 2.86
CA MET A 46 -2.91 -13.04 3.80
C MET A 46 -3.07 -11.71 3.06
N THR A 47 -2.11 -11.40 2.20
CA THR A 47 -2.10 -10.18 1.39
C THR A 47 -3.28 -10.13 0.42
N VAL A 48 -3.54 -11.22 -0.30
CA VAL A 48 -4.69 -11.30 -1.24
C VAL A 48 -5.99 -11.01 -0.50
N GLN A 49 -6.21 -11.65 0.65
CA GLN A 49 -7.44 -11.48 1.43
C GLN A 49 -7.57 -10.07 2.02
N ALA A 50 -6.48 -9.48 2.51
CA ALA A 50 -6.50 -8.10 3.02
C ALA A 50 -6.79 -7.10 1.89
N ALA A 51 -6.14 -7.24 0.74
CA ALA A 51 -6.35 -6.39 -0.42
C ALA A 51 -7.80 -6.47 -0.93
N GLN A 52 -8.35 -7.68 -1.09
CA GLN A 52 -9.74 -7.88 -1.52
C GLN A 52 -10.75 -7.19 -0.57
N ARG A 53 -10.55 -7.30 0.74
CA ARG A 53 -11.41 -6.60 1.73
C ARG A 53 -11.31 -5.09 1.60
N VAL A 54 -10.11 -4.55 1.39
CA VAL A 54 -9.90 -3.11 1.20
C VAL A 54 -10.54 -2.62 -0.09
N TYR A 55 -10.43 -3.37 -1.19
CA TYR A 55 -11.10 -3.06 -2.45
C TYR A 55 -12.62 -3.03 -2.30
N GLN A 56 -13.17 -4.00 -1.57
CA GLN A 56 -14.60 -4.03 -1.27
C GLN A 56 -15.05 -2.84 -0.39
N GLN A 57 -14.29 -2.50 0.65
CA GLN A 57 -14.62 -1.38 1.56
C GLN A 57 -14.55 -0.03 0.86
N SER A 58 -13.51 0.19 0.05
CA SER A 58 -13.24 1.47 -0.61
C SER A 58 -14.02 1.66 -1.91
N GLY A 59 -14.52 0.58 -2.51
CA GLY A 59 -15.08 0.60 -3.86
C GLY A 59 -14.03 0.81 -4.97
N LEU A 60 -12.75 0.73 -4.63
CA LEU A 60 -11.62 0.89 -5.55
C LEU A 60 -11.02 -0.47 -5.92
N GLY A 61 -10.47 -0.56 -7.12
CA GLY A 61 -9.68 -1.69 -7.60
C GLY A 61 -8.19 -1.36 -7.71
N PRO A 62 -7.35 -2.37 -8.01
CA PRO A 62 -5.89 -2.20 -8.10
C PRO A 62 -5.44 -1.14 -9.11
N LYS A 63 -6.24 -0.85 -10.14
CA LYS A 63 -5.94 0.14 -11.17
C LYS A 63 -6.25 1.59 -10.75
N ASP A 64 -6.98 1.79 -9.66
CA ASP A 64 -7.36 3.13 -9.20
C ASP A 64 -6.28 3.79 -8.34
N PHE A 65 -5.30 3.01 -7.85
CA PHE A 65 -4.21 3.51 -7.02
C PHE A 65 -3.04 3.99 -7.89
N GLY A 66 -2.76 5.29 -7.86
CA GLY A 66 -1.62 5.86 -8.60
C GLY A 66 -0.27 5.67 -7.88
N VAL A 67 -0.30 5.48 -6.56
CA VAL A 67 0.89 5.34 -5.72
C VAL A 67 0.69 4.22 -4.69
N ILE A 68 1.73 3.41 -4.50
CA ILE A 68 1.71 2.26 -3.59
C ILE A 68 2.95 2.28 -2.71
N GLU A 69 2.80 2.14 -1.39
CA GLU A 69 3.89 1.79 -0.49
C GLU A 69 3.66 0.36 0.02
N LEU A 70 4.53 -0.58 -0.36
CA LEU A 70 4.41 -1.99 -0.03
C LEU A 70 5.60 -2.48 0.79
N HIS A 71 5.52 -3.70 1.32
CA HIS A 71 6.52 -4.25 2.23
C HIS A 71 7.65 -4.98 1.48
N ASP A 72 8.55 -4.24 0.84
CA ASP A 72 9.73 -4.74 0.12
C ASP A 72 10.89 -5.09 1.08
N CYS A 73 10.67 -5.95 2.08
CA CYS A 73 11.77 -6.39 2.96
C CYS A 73 12.91 -7.10 2.19
N PHE A 74 12.57 -7.69 1.04
CA PHE A 74 13.48 -8.19 0.02
C PHE A 74 12.84 -7.96 -1.36
N SER A 75 13.65 -7.82 -2.41
CA SER A 75 13.15 -7.64 -3.78
C SER A 75 12.27 -8.80 -4.26
N ALA A 76 12.54 -10.02 -3.80
CA ALA A 76 11.69 -11.18 -4.08
C ALA A 76 10.26 -11.02 -3.52
N ASN A 77 10.11 -10.36 -2.37
CA ASN A 77 8.78 -10.14 -1.78
C ASN A 77 8.00 -9.11 -2.59
N GLU A 78 8.66 -8.05 -3.08
CA GLU A 78 8.03 -7.02 -3.91
C GLU A 78 7.38 -7.62 -5.18
N LEU A 79 8.10 -8.49 -5.89
CA LEU A 79 7.55 -9.19 -7.07
C LEU A 79 6.28 -9.98 -6.75
N LEU A 80 6.28 -10.74 -5.65
CA LEU A 80 5.10 -11.52 -5.23
C LEU A 80 3.94 -10.62 -4.79
N LEU A 81 4.24 -9.43 -4.25
CA LEU A 81 3.23 -8.46 -3.84
C LEU A 81 2.51 -7.84 -5.04
N TYR A 82 3.14 -7.70 -6.21
CA TYR A 82 2.43 -7.23 -7.40
C TYR A 82 1.28 -8.15 -7.78
N GLU A 83 1.49 -9.46 -7.71
CA GLU A 83 0.44 -10.46 -7.95
C GLU A 83 -0.57 -10.49 -6.79
N ALA A 84 -0.10 -10.47 -5.54
CA ALA A 84 -0.96 -10.57 -4.37
C ALA A 84 -1.90 -9.38 -4.22
N LEU A 85 -1.47 -8.20 -4.64
CA LEU A 85 -2.28 -6.98 -4.73
C LEU A 85 -3.08 -6.89 -6.05
N GLY A 86 -2.97 -7.89 -6.94
CA GLY A 86 -3.75 -7.95 -8.17
C GLY A 86 -3.38 -6.88 -9.22
N LEU A 87 -2.13 -6.39 -9.19
CA LEU A 87 -1.62 -5.46 -10.21
C LEU A 87 -1.39 -6.20 -11.54
N CYS A 88 -1.02 -7.47 -11.47
CA CYS A 88 -0.85 -8.38 -12.60
C CYS A 88 -1.33 -9.80 -12.24
N GLY A 89 -1.42 -10.67 -13.24
CA GLY A 89 -1.70 -12.08 -13.06
C GLY A 89 -0.49 -12.88 -12.54
N PRO A 90 -0.69 -14.14 -12.14
CA PRO A 90 0.38 -15.00 -11.66
C PRO A 90 1.50 -15.17 -12.69
N GLY A 91 2.75 -14.87 -12.32
CA GLY A 91 3.93 -14.97 -13.18
C GLY A 91 4.19 -13.74 -14.07
N GLU A 92 3.32 -12.73 -14.04
CA GLU A 92 3.42 -11.53 -14.90
C GLU A 92 4.16 -10.37 -14.22
N ALA A 93 4.52 -10.51 -12.94
CA ALA A 93 5.22 -9.46 -12.18
C ALA A 93 6.54 -8.97 -12.83
N PRO A 94 7.39 -9.83 -13.44
CA PRO A 94 8.60 -9.37 -14.14
C PRO A 94 8.30 -8.45 -15.33
N GLU A 95 7.24 -8.72 -16.09
CA GLU A 95 6.86 -7.92 -17.26
C GLU A 95 6.48 -6.49 -16.86
N LEU A 96 5.82 -6.31 -15.70
CA LEU A 96 5.57 -4.97 -15.15
C LEU A 96 6.86 -4.17 -14.92
N ILE A 97 7.94 -4.82 -14.51
CA ILE A 97 9.24 -4.17 -14.28
C ILE A 97 9.89 -3.83 -15.62
N ASP A 98 9.95 -4.80 -16.53
CA ASP A 98 10.55 -4.62 -17.86
C ASP A 98 9.86 -3.49 -18.65
N ASP A 99 8.54 -3.38 -18.52
CA ASP A 99 7.72 -2.34 -19.13
C ASP A 99 7.65 -1.03 -18.32
N ASN A 100 8.44 -0.90 -17.25
CA ASN A 100 8.49 0.27 -16.36
C ASN A 100 7.12 0.68 -15.80
N GLN A 101 6.23 -0.28 -15.56
CA GLN A 101 4.87 -0.03 -15.07
C GLN A 101 4.81 0.34 -13.59
N THR A 102 5.85 0.05 -12.80
CA THR A 102 5.91 0.25 -11.34
C THR A 102 6.77 1.45 -10.91
N THR A 103 7.11 2.34 -11.84
CA THR A 103 7.89 3.56 -11.58
C THR A 103 7.27 4.81 -12.22
N TYR A 104 7.90 5.97 -12.06
CA TYR A 104 7.45 7.24 -12.66
C TYR A 104 7.26 7.12 -14.18
N GLY A 105 6.10 7.53 -14.66
CA GLY A 105 5.68 7.37 -16.07
C GLY A 105 4.98 6.05 -16.38
N GLY A 106 5.05 5.08 -15.47
CA GLY A 106 4.27 3.84 -15.50
C GLY A 106 2.84 4.00 -14.99
N ARG A 107 2.12 2.88 -14.88
CA ARG A 107 0.77 2.87 -14.32
C ARG A 107 0.73 3.11 -12.82
N TRP A 108 1.67 2.51 -12.10
CA TRP A 108 1.80 2.62 -10.65
C TRP A 108 3.16 3.20 -10.33
N VAL A 109 3.23 4.12 -9.36
CA VAL A 109 4.51 4.43 -8.72
C VAL A 109 4.59 3.64 -7.42
N VAL A 110 5.40 2.58 -7.41
CA VAL A 110 5.61 1.74 -6.25
C VAL A 110 6.81 2.25 -5.46
N ASN A 111 6.63 2.34 -4.14
CA ASN A 111 7.66 2.72 -3.17
C ASN A 111 8.42 4.01 -3.56
N PRO A 112 7.74 5.14 -3.86
CA PRO A 112 8.42 6.40 -4.24
C PRO A 112 9.40 6.88 -3.17
N SER A 113 9.20 6.48 -1.91
CA SER A 113 10.12 6.76 -0.81
C SER A 113 11.45 5.98 -0.86
N GLY A 114 11.62 5.08 -1.83
CA GLY A 114 12.74 4.15 -1.96
C GLY A 114 12.51 2.78 -1.27
N GLY A 115 11.35 2.58 -0.66
CA GLY A 115 10.98 1.32 -0.01
C GLY A 115 11.81 0.99 1.23
N LEU A 116 11.53 -0.17 1.83
CA LEU A 116 12.30 -0.72 2.94
C LEU A 116 13.74 -1.03 2.51
N ILE A 117 13.96 -1.40 1.24
CA ILE A 117 15.29 -1.68 0.69
C ILE A 117 16.22 -0.48 0.85
N SER A 118 15.74 0.75 0.59
CA SER A 118 16.58 1.96 0.65
C SER A 118 16.47 2.69 2.00
N LYS A 119 15.26 2.80 2.57
CA LYS A 119 15.04 3.52 3.84
C LYS A 119 15.56 2.75 5.06
N GLY A 120 15.75 1.43 4.92
CA GLY A 120 15.91 0.52 6.03
C GLY A 120 14.58 0.16 6.69
N HIS A 121 14.64 -0.75 7.66
CA HIS A 121 13.45 -1.38 8.23
C HIS A 121 13.43 -1.36 9.77
N PRO A 122 13.22 -0.19 10.42
CA PRO A 122 12.85 -0.14 11.83
C PRO A 122 11.45 -0.73 11.99
N LEU A 123 11.38 -1.97 12.50
CA LEU A 123 10.20 -2.84 12.52
C LEU A 123 8.89 -2.09 12.87
N GLY A 124 8.84 -1.47 14.06
CA GLY A 124 7.63 -0.77 14.53
C GLY A 124 7.31 0.56 13.84
N ALA A 125 8.27 1.17 13.14
CA ALA A 125 8.09 2.48 12.50
C ALA A 125 7.74 2.38 11.00
N THR A 126 7.95 1.22 10.38
CA THR A 126 7.78 1.04 8.92
C THR A 126 6.36 1.33 8.46
N GLY A 127 5.34 0.76 9.11
CA GLY A 127 3.94 1.02 8.74
C GLY A 127 3.55 2.49 8.88
N LEU A 128 4.11 3.21 9.85
CA LEU A 128 3.88 4.64 10.04
C LEU A 128 4.61 5.49 8.99
N ALA A 129 5.81 5.08 8.58
CA ALA A 129 6.57 5.74 7.51
C ALA A 129 5.88 5.61 6.15
N GLN A 130 5.35 4.43 5.83
CA GLN A 130 4.53 4.22 4.63
C GLN A 130 3.31 5.15 4.62
N CYS A 131 2.56 5.21 5.73
CA CYS A 131 1.39 6.09 5.84
C CYS A 131 1.76 7.58 5.68
N ALA A 132 2.89 8.00 6.26
CA ALA A 132 3.38 9.37 6.11
C ALA A 132 3.68 9.73 4.64
N GLU A 133 4.38 8.85 3.92
CA GLU A 133 4.67 9.06 2.49
C GLU A 133 3.38 9.18 1.68
N LEU A 134 2.45 8.24 1.83
CA LEU A 134 1.19 8.27 1.08
C LEU A 134 0.34 9.51 1.40
N THR A 135 0.38 9.97 2.65
CA THR A 135 -0.28 11.21 3.06
C THR A 135 0.35 12.43 2.38
N TRP A 136 1.69 12.47 2.25
CA TRP A 136 2.37 13.56 1.54
C TRP A 136 2.07 13.52 0.04
N GLN A 137 2.06 12.32 -0.57
CA GLN A 137 1.74 12.12 -1.98
C GLN A 137 0.34 12.66 -2.30
N LEU A 138 -0.67 12.24 -1.52
CA LEU A 138 -2.06 12.70 -1.70
C LEU A 138 -2.25 14.19 -1.40
N ARG A 139 -1.42 14.78 -0.55
CA ARG A 139 -1.47 16.22 -0.24
C ARG A 139 -0.70 17.09 -1.22
N GLY A 140 0.05 16.51 -2.16
CA GLY A 140 0.92 17.26 -3.06
C GLY A 140 2.16 17.84 -2.37
N THR A 141 2.64 17.20 -1.30
CA THR A 141 3.76 17.68 -0.47
C THR A 141 4.92 16.69 -0.39
N ALA A 142 5.07 15.77 -1.35
CA ALA A 142 6.14 14.77 -1.37
C ALA A 142 7.45 15.26 -2.03
N GLU A 143 7.57 16.58 -2.27
CA GLU A 143 8.77 17.24 -2.82
C GLU A 143 9.23 16.58 -4.13
N ALA A 144 10.52 16.25 -4.27
CA ALA A 144 11.09 15.64 -5.46
C ALA A 144 10.53 14.24 -5.78
N ARG A 145 9.82 13.60 -4.85
CA ARG A 145 9.20 12.28 -5.03
C ARG A 145 7.75 12.36 -5.46
N GLN A 146 7.19 13.57 -5.61
CA GLN A 146 5.78 13.76 -5.89
C GLN A 146 5.36 13.02 -7.17
N VAL A 147 4.30 12.23 -7.02
CA VAL A 147 3.61 11.57 -8.14
C VAL A 147 2.47 12.48 -8.60
N ASP A 148 2.36 12.67 -9.91
CA ASP A 148 1.34 13.53 -10.49
C ASP A 148 -0.05 12.89 -10.47
N ASN A 149 -1.09 13.71 -10.30
CA ASN A 149 -2.50 13.32 -10.43
C ASN A 149 -2.95 12.13 -9.56
N VAL A 150 -2.33 11.93 -8.39
CA VAL A 150 -2.73 10.88 -7.45
C VAL A 150 -4.10 11.18 -6.82
N THR A 151 -5.07 10.29 -7.04
CA THR A 151 -6.41 10.37 -6.45
C THR A 151 -6.66 9.31 -5.37
N ALA A 152 -5.90 8.21 -5.39
CA ALA A 152 -5.90 7.18 -4.37
C ALA A 152 -4.50 6.58 -4.17
N ALA A 153 -4.22 6.16 -2.93
CA ALA A 153 -2.97 5.53 -2.53
C ALA A 153 -3.21 4.22 -1.77
N LEU A 154 -2.32 3.25 -1.94
CA LEU A 154 -2.41 1.95 -1.28
C LEU A 154 -1.18 1.68 -0.41
N GLN A 155 -1.41 1.27 0.83
CA GLN A 155 -0.38 0.77 1.73
C GLN A 155 -0.50 -0.73 1.90
N HIS A 156 0.62 -1.43 1.87
CA HIS A 156 0.77 -2.81 2.31
C HIS A 156 1.89 -2.93 3.34
N ASN A 157 1.57 -3.56 4.48
CA ASN A 157 2.53 -3.85 5.54
C ASN A 157 2.30 -5.26 6.07
N ILE A 158 3.37 -6.03 6.32
CA ILE A 158 3.26 -7.40 6.83
C ILE A 158 4.34 -7.70 7.85
N GLY A 159 4.02 -8.55 8.83
CA GLY A 159 4.97 -9.17 9.75
C GLY A 159 4.74 -10.68 9.81
N LEU A 160 5.82 -11.46 9.72
CA LEU A 160 5.75 -12.93 9.69
C LEU A 160 5.39 -13.56 11.05
N GLY A 161 4.80 -14.76 10.96
CA GLY A 161 4.15 -15.47 12.06
C GLY A 161 2.81 -14.86 12.47
N GLY A 162 2.27 -13.96 11.63
CA GLY A 162 1.54 -12.80 12.11
C GLY A 162 0.50 -12.27 11.15
N ALA A 163 0.66 -11.01 10.76
CA ALA A 163 -0.43 -10.19 10.25
C ALA A 163 -0.02 -9.35 9.05
N ALA A 164 -0.90 -9.29 8.04
CA ALA A 164 -0.84 -8.35 6.94
C ALA A 164 -1.90 -7.27 7.14
N VAL A 165 -1.52 -6.00 6.95
CA VAL A 165 -2.42 -4.85 6.96
C VAL A 165 -2.34 -4.16 5.60
N VAL A 166 -3.49 -4.02 4.95
CA VAL A 166 -3.64 -3.21 3.75
C VAL A 166 -4.52 -2.02 4.08
N THR A 167 -4.16 -0.83 3.58
CA THR A 167 -4.93 0.40 3.80
C THR A 167 -5.01 1.21 2.51
N ALA A 168 -6.21 1.65 2.14
CA ALA A 168 -6.46 2.55 1.02
C ALA A 168 -6.74 3.97 1.54
N TYR A 169 -6.19 4.96 0.85
CA TYR A 169 -6.29 6.36 1.20
C TYR A 169 -6.77 7.20 0.03
N GLN A 170 -7.58 8.23 0.30
CA GLN A 170 -7.93 9.29 -0.65
C GLN A 170 -7.90 10.66 0.06
N ARG A 171 -7.89 11.75 -0.70
CA ARG A 171 -8.20 13.06 -0.09
C ARG A 171 -9.65 13.06 0.41
N ALA A 172 -9.88 13.67 1.57
CA ALA A 172 -11.23 13.79 2.13
C ALA A 172 -12.11 14.75 1.30
N GLU A 173 -11.51 15.79 0.73
CA GLU A 173 -12.17 16.64 -0.27
C GLU A 173 -12.13 15.94 -1.63
N ARG A 174 -13.30 15.53 -2.10
CA ARG A 174 -13.53 14.88 -3.41
C ARG A 174 -14.53 15.67 -4.22
#